data_AF-A0AAV2TG31-F1
#
_entry.id   AF-A0AAV2TG31-F1
#
_cell.length_a   1.000
_cell.length_b   1.000
_cell.length_c   1.000
_cell.angle_alpha   90.00
_cell.angle_beta   90.00
_cell.angle_gamma   90.00
#
_symmetry.space_group_name_H-M   'P 1'
#
loop_
_entity.id
_entity.type
_entity.pdbx_description
1 polymer ?
#
loop_
_entity_poly.entity_id
_entity_poly.type
_entity_poly.pdbx_seq_one_letter_code
_entity_poly.pdbx_strand_id
1 'polypeptide(L)'
;MNSANFNSSARVMRCTFEFFVHAQNVSVAPPAVPREIAPLLLTLHGRPGVWFLGQLAHYLMRPLPMFKSQLDHLVLSSKLTKNHDSPVVGVHVRRTDKVSYHEGEFHNLSEYMVHVDRYFDYVDEMRLLESGINGSGKSRVQRQIYLASDDLSVFNDMKAQYPHYVVHNTTREKFVKAAGTRYPADSRTHIAMEIFLLSLTDYIVCTLSSNVCRVAYELMQTRHNEIGDASDLVQTIDTSYFWDSGQTIKCQMVQDEESLNLHRGDVVDVWSGNLNAAFESRRLRNKTHFLDPPYKCVLQTLVG
;
A
#
# COMPACT_ATOMS: atom_id res chain seq x y z
N MET A 1 10.74 24.42 23.21
CA MET A 1 10.95 25.39 22.13
C MET A 1 9.60 25.64 21.48
N ASN A 2 9.19 26.92 21.50
CA ASN A 2 7.93 27.54 21.05
C ASN A 2 6.72 26.61 20.84
N SER A 3 5.92 26.49 21.91
CA SER A 3 4.49 26.20 21.79
C SER A 3 3.90 27.17 20.78
N ALA A 4 3.38 26.66 19.66
CA ALA A 4 2.53 27.44 18.79
C ALA A 4 1.39 28.00 19.67
N ASN A 5 1.38 29.31 19.88
CA ASN A 5 0.28 30.02 20.55
C ASN A 5 -0.94 29.89 19.64
N PHE A 6 -1.67 28.79 19.78
CA PHE A 6 -2.98 28.64 19.18
C PHE A 6 -3.90 29.63 19.87
N ASN A 7 -4.06 30.80 19.26
CA ASN A 7 -5.14 31.69 19.63
C ASN A 7 -6.45 30.99 19.24
N SER A 8 -7.18 30.46 20.22
CA SER A 8 -8.44 29.70 20.06
C SER A 8 -9.56 30.49 19.37
N SER A 9 -9.30 31.76 19.03
CA SER A 9 -10.20 32.72 18.40
C SER A 9 -9.93 32.91 16.89
N ALA A 10 -8.89 32.28 16.34
CA ALA A 10 -8.50 32.46 14.95
C ALA A 10 -9.54 31.85 13.99
N ARG A 11 -10.18 32.68 13.18
CA ARG A 11 -11.17 32.24 12.17
C ARG A 11 -10.56 31.52 10.98
N VAL A 12 -9.28 31.78 10.69
CA VAL A 12 -8.52 31.15 9.61
C VAL A 12 -7.15 30.78 10.16
N MET A 13 -6.80 29.50 10.09
CA MET A 13 -5.48 29.02 10.43
C MET A 13 -4.75 28.59 9.16
N ARG A 14 -3.52 29.08 8.98
CA ARG A 14 -2.66 28.67 7.87
C ARG A 14 -1.78 27.53 8.34
N CYS A 15 -1.99 26.34 7.79
CA CYS A 15 -1.09 25.21 8.00
C CYS A 15 0.13 25.36 7.09
N THR A 16 1.31 25.51 7.68
CA THR A 16 2.60 25.57 6.96
C THR A 16 3.23 24.19 6.88
N PHE A 17 4.28 24.04 6.07
CA PHE A 17 5.04 22.78 6.00
C PHE A 17 5.65 22.40 7.37
N GLU A 18 6.05 23.38 8.19
CA GLU A 18 6.55 23.14 9.55
C GLU A 18 5.51 22.46 10.47
N PHE A 19 4.22 22.67 10.22
CA PHE A 19 3.15 21.94 10.92
C PHE A 19 3.21 20.44 10.63
N PHE A 20 3.56 20.04 9.40
CA PHE A 20 3.73 18.64 9.04
C PHE A 20 4.92 18.01 9.77
N VAL A 21 6.04 18.73 9.90
CA VAL A 21 7.23 18.22 10.62
C VAL A 21 6.92 17.92 12.10
N HIS A 22 5.95 18.62 12.69
CA HIS A 22 5.51 18.40 14.07
C HIS A 22 4.18 17.64 14.20
N ALA A 23 3.61 17.15 13.09
CA ALA A 23 2.31 16.48 13.08
C ALA A 23 2.31 15.20 13.93
N GLN A 24 3.47 14.58 14.15
CA GLN A 24 3.61 13.41 15.04
C GLN A 24 3.13 13.67 16.47
N ASN A 25 3.07 14.92 16.91
CA ASN A 25 2.59 15.31 18.24
C ASN A 25 1.11 15.73 18.26
N VAL A 26 0.42 15.67 17.11
CA VAL A 26 -0.98 16.04 16.97
C VAL A 26 -1.82 14.76 17.05
N SER A 27 -2.79 14.73 17.97
CA SER A 27 -3.61 13.51 18.22
C SER A 27 -4.38 13.01 17.00
N VAL A 28 -4.73 13.92 16.08
CA VAL A 28 -5.48 13.61 14.85
C VAL A 28 -4.58 13.27 13.66
N ALA A 29 -3.25 13.30 13.82
CA ALA A 29 -2.35 12.95 12.72
C ALA A 29 -2.40 11.43 12.43
N PRO A 30 -2.16 11.00 11.17
CA PRO A 30 -2.17 9.59 10.83
C PRO A 30 -1.20 8.77 11.69
N PRO A 31 -1.48 7.48 11.97
CA PRO A 31 -2.62 6.70 11.50
C PRO A 31 -3.88 6.86 12.37
N ALA A 32 -4.01 7.95 13.14
CA ALA A 32 -5.18 8.13 13.99
C ALA A 32 -6.49 8.21 13.20
N VAL A 33 -7.54 7.59 13.74
CA VAL A 33 -8.90 7.66 13.22
C VAL A 33 -9.81 8.45 14.16
N PRO A 34 -10.88 9.09 13.66
CA PRO A 34 -11.83 9.80 14.52
C PRO A 34 -12.49 8.88 15.54
N ARG A 35 -12.59 9.35 16.78
CA ARG A 35 -13.15 8.60 17.91
C ARG A 35 -14.55 8.05 17.66
N GLU A 36 -15.38 8.80 16.95
CA GLU A 36 -16.78 8.46 16.71
C GLU A 36 -16.94 7.21 15.83
N ILE A 37 -15.99 6.97 14.92
CA ILE A 37 -16.02 5.84 13.98
C ILE A 37 -15.06 4.72 14.37
N ALA A 38 -14.14 4.96 15.30
CA ALA A 38 -13.10 4.01 15.69
C ALA A 38 -13.66 2.63 16.12
N PRO A 39 -14.71 2.51 16.98
CA PRO A 39 -15.21 1.19 17.39
C PRO A 39 -15.73 0.36 16.21
N LEU A 40 -16.39 1.01 15.25
CA LEU A 40 -16.93 0.34 14.07
C LEU A 40 -15.79 -0.07 13.12
N LEU A 41 -14.84 0.83 12.85
CA LEU A 41 -13.71 0.54 11.97
C LEU A 41 -12.81 -0.56 12.52
N LEU A 42 -12.55 -0.58 13.83
CA LEU A 42 -11.79 -1.64 14.49
C LEU A 42 -12.46 -3.03 14.36
N THR A 43 -13.77 -3.06 14.17
CA THR A 43 -14.52 -4.31 13.98
C THR A 43 -14.52 -4.75 12.52
N LEU A 44 -14.51 -3.79 11.58
CA LEU A 44 -14.75 -4.05 10.16
C LEU A 44 -13.48 -4.06 9.30
N HIS A 45 -12.35 -3.59 9.81
CA HIS A 45 -11.15 -3.37 8.99
C HIS A 45 -9.86 -3.68 9.75
N GLY A 46 -9.00 -4.53 9.18
CA GLY A 46 -7.72 -4.93 9.77
C GLY A 46 -6.71 -3.79 9.90
N ARG A 47 -6.87 -2.73 9.09
CA ARG A 47 -6.05 -1.50 9.13
C ARG A 47 -6.87 -0.20 9.10
N PRO A 48 -7.48 0.24 10.21
CA PRO A 48 -8.39 1.39 10.25
C PRO A 48 -7.78 2.71 9.75
N GLY A 49 -6.52 2.99 10.11
CA GLY A 49 -5.84 4.23 9.71
C GLY A 49 -5.65 4.34 8.19
N VAL A 50 -5.31 3.22 7.53
CA VAL A 50 -5.17 3.16 6.06
C VAL A 50 -6.52 3.39 5.40
N TRP A 51 -7.58 2.75 5.91
CA TRP A 51 -8.93 2.94 5.39
C TRP A 51 -9.35 4.41 5.46
N PHE A 52 -9.12 5.06 6.61
CA PHE A 52 -9.48 6.46 6.81
C PHE A 52 -8.72 7.39 5.86
N LEU A 53 -7.41 7.19 5.71
CA LEU A 53 -6.60 7.91 4.72
C LEU A 53 -7.07 7.66 3.29
N GLY A 54 -7.48 6.44 2.97
CA GLY A 54 -8.10 6.09 1.69
C GLY A 54 -9.33 6.93 1.37
N GLN A 55 -10.22 7.16 2.34
CA GLN A 55 -11.40 8.02 2.14
C GLN A 55 -11.00 9.47 1.83
N LEU A 56 -9.98 10.00 2.51
CA LEU A 56 -9.46 11.35 2.25
C LEU A 56 -8.81 11.43 0.86
N ALA A 57 -7.97 10.47 0.51
CA ALA A 57 -7.33 10.38 -0.81
C ALA A 57 -8.39 10.29 -1.92
N HIS A 58 -9.41 9.47 -1.75
CA HIS A 58 -10.50 9.33 -2.72
C HIS A 58 -11.28 10.63 -2.93
N TYR A 59 -11.56 11.38 -1.86
CA TYR A 59 -12.22 12.68 -1.97
C TYR A 59 -11.35 13.71 -2.71
N LEU A 60 -10.05 13.76 -2.39
CA LEU A 60 -9.09 14.70 -2.99
C LEU A 60 -8.81 14.38 -4.46
N MET A 61 -8.75 13.10 -4.81
CA MET A 61 -8.34 12.65 -6.14
C MET A 61 -9.52 12.47 -7.12
N ARG A 62 -10.72 12.98 -6.82
CA ARG A 62 -11.87 12.85 -7.73
C ARG A 62 -11.52 13.34 -9.14
N PRO A 63 -11.62 12.47 -10.16
CA PRO A 63 -11.12 12.79 -11.48
C PRO A 63 -12.04 13.80 -12.18
N LEU A 64 -11.42 14.73 -12.93
CA LEU A 64 -12.14 15.57 -13.88
C LEU A 64 -12.70 14.71 -15.03
N PRO A 65 -13.79 15.13 -15.71
CA PRO A 65 -14.47 14.30 -16.72
C PRO A 65 -13.56 13.76 -17.82
N MET A 66 -12.63 14.57 -18.35
CA MET A 66 -11.68 14.12 -19.37
C MET A 66 -10.75 13.01 -18.85
N PHE A 67 -10.18 13.18 -17.66
CA PHE A 67 -9.31 12.19 -17.04
C PHE A 67 -10.09 10.90 -16.74
N LYS A 68 -11.32 11.04 -16.22
CA LYS A 68 -12.20 9.91 -15.93
C LYS A 68 -12.49 9.08 -17.19
N SER A 69 -12.79 9.72 -18.32
CA SER A 69 -13.02 9.04 -19.59
C SER A 69 -11.79 8.25 -20.06
N GLN A 70 -10.59 8.83 -19.92
CA GLN A 70 -9.34 8.14 -20.25
C GLN A 70 -9.09 6.96 -19.31
N LEU A 71 -9.30 7.14 -18.02
CA LEU A 71 -9.18 6.08 -17.01
C LEU A 71 -10.14 4.93 -17.32
N ASP A 72 -11.41 5.20 -17.61
CA ASP A 72 -12.41 4.18 -17.92
C ASP A 72 -12.05 3.36 -19.15
N HIS A 73 -11.52 4.01 -20.20
CA HIS A 73 -11.02 3.30 -21.37
C HIS A 73 -9.84 2.37 -21.03
N LEU A 74 -8.94 2.79 -20.14
CA LEU A 74 -7.82 1.95 -19.70
C LEU A 74 -8.27 0.80 -18.81
N VAL A 75 -9.22 1.02 -17.92
CA VAL A 75 -9.82 -0.01 -17.06
C VAL A 75 -10.48 -1.10 -17.91
N LEU A 76 -11.28 -0.71 -18.91
CA LEU A 76 -11.92 -1.63 -19.84
C LEU A 76 -10.90 -2.43 -20.66
N SER A 77 -9.89 -1.76 -21.21
CA SER A 77 -8.88 -2.43 -22.06
C SER A 77 -7.93 -3.33 -21.27
N SER A 78 -7.69 -3.04 -19.99
CA SER A 78 -6.83 -3.82 -19.09
C SER A 78 -7.59 -4.92 -18.33
N LYS A 79 -8.90 -5.10 -18.60
CA LYS A 79 -9.78 -6.03 -17.87
C LYS A 79 -9.73 -5.87 -16.35
N LEU A 80 -9.43 -4.66 -15.85
CA LEU A 80 -9.51 -4.32 -14.42
C LEU A 80 -10.97 -4.14 -13.97
N THR A 81 -11.89 -4.80 -14.66
CA THR A 81 -13.32 -4.78 -14.43
C THR A 81 -13.68 -5.95 -13.54
N LYS A 82 -14.57 -5.71 -12.57
CA LYS A 82 -15.10 -6.67 -11.59
C LYS A 82 -15.27 -8.07 -12.17
N ASN A 83 -14.30 -8.95 -11.93
CA ASN A 83 -14.48 -10.36 -12.22
C ASN A 83 -13.58 -11.23 -11.34
N HIS A 84 -14.16 -11.81 -10.30
CA HIS A 84 -13.48 -12.77 -9.43
C HIS A 84 -12.95 -13.99 -10.21
N ASP A 85 -13.48 -14.28 -11.40
CA ASP A 85 -13.02 -15.38 -12.26
C ASP A 85 -11.73 -15.06 -13.01
N SER A 86 -11.31 -13.79 -13.05
CA SER A 86 -10.16 -13.32 -13.82
C SER A 86 -9.35 -12.26 -13.04
N PRO A 87 -8.74 -12.63 -11.89
CA PRO A 87 -8.04 -11.67 -11.06
C PRO A 87 -6.80 -11.11 -11.75
N VAL A 88 -6.51 -9.83 -11.47
CA VAL A 88 -5.34 -9.11 -11.96
C VAL A 88 -4.54 -8.61 -10.78
N VAL A 89 -3.25 -8.96 -10.74
CA VAL A 89 -2.32 -8.49 -9.70
C VAL A 89 -1.62 -7.22 -10.18
N GLY A 90 -1.68 -6.15 -9.39
CA GLY A 90 -0.91 -4.93 -9.62
C GLY A 90 0.53 -5.10 -9.16
N VAL A 91 1.49 -4.92 -10.06
CA VAL A 91 2.92 -4.95 -9.73
C VAL A 91 3.51 -3.57 -9.96
N HIS A 92 4.05 -2.97 -8.91
CA HIS A 92 4.70 -1.66 -9.01
C HIS A 92 6.18 -1.73 -8.63
N VAL A 93 7.04 -1.58 -9.63
CA VAL A 93 8.49 -1.57 -9.49
C VAL A 93 9.00 -0.15 -9.68
N ARG A 94 9.61 0.43 -8.64
CA ARG A 94 10.13 1.80 -8.66
C ARG A 94 11.66 1.80 -8.61
N ARG A 95 12.35 2.38 -9.60
CA ARG A 95 13.82 2.36 -9.70
C ARG A 95 14.50 3.72 -9.88
N THR A 96 14.25 4.41 -10.99
CA THR A 96 15.20 5.36 -11.62
C THR A 96 15.70 6.51 -10.73
N ASP A 97 14.82 7.30 -10.13
CA ASP A 97 15.19 8.34 -9.17
C ASP A 97 15.41 7.76 -7.76
N LYS A 98 14.64 6.76 -7.38
CA LYS A 98 14.61 6.23 -6.02
C LYS A 98 15.92 5.53 -5.60
N VAL A 99 16.51 4.76 -6.50
CA VAL A 99 17.82 4.12 -6.29
C VAL A 99 18.94 5.16 -6.46
N SER A 100 18.77 6.12 -7.37
CA SER A 100 19.79 7.15 -7.65
C SER A 100 19.90 8.21 -6.55
N TYR A 101 18.84 8.46 -5.78
CA TYR A 101 18.83 9.40 -4.65
C TYR A 101 18.92 8.71 -3.27
N HIS A 102 19.21 7.39 -3.24
CA HIS A 102 19.30 6.61 -2.00
C HIS A 102 18.02 6.59 -1.15
N GLU A 103 16.85 6.79 -1.76
CA GLU A 103 15.53 6.74 -1.10
C GLU A 103 14.93 5.32 -1.07
N GLY A 104 15.62 4.32 -1.62
CA GLY A 104 15.23 2.91 -1.59
C GLY A 104 16.29 1.98 -2.17
N GLU A 105 16.14 0.69 -1.91
CA GLU A 105 17.02 -0.35 -2.43
C GLU A 105 16.60 -0.80 -3.83
N PHE A 106 17.56 -1.30 -4.61
CA PHE A 106 17.27 -1.94 -5.89
C PHE A 106 16.72 -3.34 -5.64
N HIS A 107 15.52 -3.60 -6.12
CA HIS A 107 14.90 -4.93 -6.09
C HIS A 107 14.77 -5.49 -7.51
N ASN A 108 15.15 -6.75 -7.67
CA ASN A 108 14.98 -7.48 -8.92
C ASN A 108 13.48 -7.77 -9.16
N LEU A 109 13.03 -7.81 -10.42
CA LEU A 109 11.65 -8.16 -10.76
C LEU A 109 11.23 -9.51 -10.16
N SER A 110 12.16 -10.48 -10.11
CA SER A 110 11.92 -11.80 -9.52
C SER A 110 11.47 -11.77 -8.05
N GLU A 111 11.94 -10.82 -7.25
CA GLU A 111 11.51 -10.67 -5.85
C GLU A 111 10.01 -10.36 -5.76
N TYR A 112 9.50 -9.52 -6.67
CA TYR A 112 8.06 -9.22 -6.75
C TYR A 112 7.29 -10.44 -7.26
N MET A 113 7.78 -11.09 -8.33
CA MET A 113 7.04 -12.16 -9.01
C MET A 113 6.84 -13.40 -8.15
N VAL A 114 7.74 -13.70 -7.21
CA VAL A 114 7.53 -14.77 -6.21
C VAL A 114 6.23 -14.56 -5.43
N HIS A 115 5.90 -13.32 -5.07
CA HIS A 115 4.67 -13.02 -4.35
C HIS A 115 3.43 -13.01 -5.25
N VAL A 116 3.60 -12.65 -6.52
CA VAL A 116 2.54 -12.76 -7.53
C VAL A 116 2.16 -14.22 -7.75
N ASP A 117 3.15 -15.11 -7.93
CA ASP A 117 2.93 -16.55 -8.07
C ASP A 117 2.21 -17.12 -6.84
N ARG A 118 2.65 -16.79 -5.63
CA ARG A 118 2.00 -17.22 -4.38
C ARG A 118 0.55 -16.80 -4.28
N TYR A 119 0.21 -15.58 -4.70
CA TYR A 119 -1.17 -15.11 -4.73
C TYR A 119 -2.01 -15.95 -5.71
N PHE A 120 -1.50 -16.18 -6.92
CA PHE A 120 -2.23 -16.99 -7.91
C PHE A 120 -2.38 -18.45 -7.47
N ASP A 121 -1.36 -19.04 -6.87
CA ASP A 121 -1.43 -20.39 -6.31
C ASP A 121 -2.48 -20.46 -5.20
N TYR A 122 -2.55 -19.46 -4.30
CA TYR A 122 -3.60 -19.36 -3.30
C TYR A 122 -5.00 -19.27 -3.93
N VAL A 123 -5.18 -18.45 -4.96
CA VAL A 123 -6.47 -18.32 -5.66
C VAL A 123 -6.88 -19.63 -6.33
N ASP A 124 -5.94 -20.30 -7.00
CA ASP A 124 -6.19 -21.58 -7.66
C ASP A 124 -6.64 -22.64 -6.63
N GLU A 125 -5.95 -22.74 -5.49
CA GLU A 125 -6.31 -23.67 -4.42
C GLU A 125 -7.69 -23.36 -3.82
N MET A 126 -8.00 -22.08 -3.57
CA MET A 126 -9.33 -21.68 -3.07
C MET A 126 -10.44 -22.06 -4.05
N ARG A 127 -10.22 -21.88 -5.36
CA ARG A 127 -11.18 -22.30 -6.39
C ARG A 127 -11.36 -23.81 -6.45
N LEU A 128 -10.28 -24.57 -6.28
CA LEU A 128 -10.34 -26.03 -6.24
C LEU A 128 -11.20 -26.50 -5.05
N LEU A 129 -11.02 -25.90 -3.87
CA LEU A 129 -11.84 -26.21 -2.70
C LEU A 129 -13.33 -25.90 -2.93
N GLU A 130 -13.65 -24.74 -3.50
CA GLU A 130 -15.03 -24.38 -3.87
C GLU A 130 -15.63 -25.34 -4.91
N SER A 131 -14.84 -25.77 -5.89
CA SER A 131 -15.29 -26.70 -6.93
C SER A 131 -15.59 -28.09 -6.39
N GLY A 132 -14.81 -28.57 -5.43
CA GLY A 132 -15.05 -29.86 -4.75
C GLY A 132 -16.35 -29.85 -3.96
N ILE A 133 -16.79 -28.69 -3.47
CA ILE A 133 -18.04 -28.49 -2.75
C ILE A 133 -19.24 -28.39 -3.71
N ASN A 134 -19.08 -27.72 -4.86
CA ASN A 134 -20.18 -27.41 -5.78
C ASN A 134 -20.25 -28.31 -7.04
N GLY A 135 -19.32 -29.24 -7.21
CA GLY A 135 -19.26 -30.14 -8.37
C GLY A 135 -18.93 -29.46 -9.71
N SER A 136 -18.63 -28.17 -9.71
CA SER A 136 -18.27 -27.40 -10.90
C SER A 136 -16.76 -27.37 -11.05
N GLY A 137 -16.18 -28.16 -11.97
CA GLY A 137 -14.73 -28.23 -12.19
C GLY A 137 -14.12 -26.90 -12.67
N LYS A 138 -13.87 -25.97 -11.74
CA LYS A 138 -13.21 -24.69 -12.03
C LYS A 138 -11.76 -24.96 -12.42
N SER A 139 -11.36 -24.46 -13.59
CA SER A 139 -9.96 -24.51 -14.04
C SER A 139 -9.11 -23.47 -13.30
N ARG A 140 -7.79 -23.66 -13.35
CA ARG A 140 -6.81 -22.63 -12.93
C ARG A 140 -7.07 -21.30 -13.62
N VAL A 141 -6.77 -20.22 -12.92
CA VAL A 141 -6.97 -18.87 -13.41
C VAL A 141 -5.89 -18.50 -14.42
N GLN A 142 -6.25 -17.69 -15.41
CA GLN A 142 -5.23 -17.05 -16.23
C GLN A 142 -4.46 -16.06 -15.35
N ARG A 143 -3.12 -16.21 -15.26
CA ARG A 143 -2.27 -15.31 -14.49
C ARG A 143 -2.10 -13.99 -15.23
N GLN A 144 -2.66 -12.92 -14.68
CA GLN A 144 -2.67 -11.59 -15.31
C GLN A 144 -2.10 -10.55 -14.36
N ILE A 145 -1.28 -9.63 -14.87
CA ILE A 145 -0.74 -8.54 -14.07
C ILE A 145 -0.98 -7.18 -14.74
N TYR A 146 -1.15 -6.15 -13.93
CA TYR A 146 -0.94 -4.77 -14.33
C TYR A 146 0.46 -4.35 -13.88
N LEU A 147 1.36 -4.05 -14.81
CA LEU A 147 2.76 -3.73 -14.50
C LEU A 147 3.00 -2.22 -14.64
N ALA A 148 3.30 -1.57 -13.51
CA ALA A 148 3.71 -0.18 -13.43
C ALA A 148 5.20 -0.09 -13.06
N SER A 149 5.96 0.67 -13.85
CA SER A 149 7.37 0.91 -13.62
C SER A 149 7.80 2.22 -14.26
N ASP A 150 8.81 2.87 -13.70
CA ASP A 150 9.51 4.01 -14.26
C ASP A 150 10.79 3.61 -15.04
N ASP A 151 11.14 2.33 -15.05
CA ASP A 151 12.32 1.77 -15.71
C ASP A 151 11.93 0.80 -16.83
N LEU A 152 12.44 1.06 -18.05
CA LEU A 152 12.18 0.26 -19.24
C LEU A 152 12.71 -1.18 -19.13
N SER A 153 13.80 -1.40 -18.40
CA SER A 153 14.39 -2.75 -18.26
C SER A 153 13.44 -3.73 -17.58
N VAL A 154 12.58 -3.26 -16.65
CA VAL A 154 11.55 -4.09 -15.99
C VAL A 154 10.58 -4.68 -17.02
N PHE A 155 10.20 -3.91 -18.04
CA PHE A 155 9.30 -4.38 -19.10
C PHE A 155 9.98 -5.43 -19.99
N ASN A 156 11.28 -5.28 -20.25
CA ASN A 156 12.06 -6.26 -21.00
C ASN A 156 12.23 -7.55 -20.21
N ASP A 157 12.56 -7.45 -18.93
CA ASP A 157 12.69 -8.59 -18.01
C ASP A 157 11.37 -9.36 -17.92
N MET A 158 10.24 -8.65 -17.81
CA MET A 158 8.91 -9.26 -17.77
C MET A 158 8.63 -10.10 -19.02
N LYS A 159 8.92 -9.56 -20.21
CA LYS A 159 8.71 -10.27 -21.49
C LYS A 159 9.63 -11.48 -21.65
N ALA A 160 10.88 -11.37 -21.19
CA ALA A 160 11.88 -12.41 -21.35
C ALA A 160 11.70 -13.56 -20.34
N GLN A 161 11.43 -13.25 -19.07
CA GLN A 161 11.46 -14.21 -17.98
C GLN A 161 10.07 -14.76 -17.62
N TYR A 162 9.00 -14.00 -17.89
CA TYR A 162 7.63 -14.35 -17.49
C TYR A 162 6.64 -14.35 -18.68
N PRO A 163 6.94 -15.06 -19.79
CA PRO A 163 6.11 -15.04 -21.00
C PRO A 163 4.73 -15.69 -20.84
N HIS A 164 4.51 -16.41 -19.73
CA HIS A 164 3.25 -17.08 -19.42
C HIS A 164 2.21 -16.16 -18.76
N TYR A 165 2.60 -14.97 -18.33
CA TYR A 165 1.70 -13.96 -17.78
C TYR A 165 1.06 -13.12 -18.89
N VAL A 166 -0.22 -12.78 -18.73
CA VAL A 166 -0.84 -11.70 -19.52
C VAL A 166 -0.52 -10.38 -18.83
N VAL A 167 0.16 -9.47 -19.54
CA VAL A 167 0.65 -8.23 -18.96
C VAL A 167 -0.11 -7.04 -19.53
N HIS A 168 -0.77 -6.28 -18.65
CA HIS A 168 -1.50 -5.05 -18.95
C HIS A 168 -0.61 -3.84 -18.62
N ASN A 169 0.08 -3.29 -19.62
CA ASN A 169 1.00 -2.16 -19.39
C ASN A 169 1.32 -1.30 -20.63
N THR A 170 0.66 -1.55 -21.76
CA THR A 170 1.03 -1.02 -23.08
C THR A 170 1.15 0.51 -23.11
N THR A 171 0.26 1.22 -22.41
CA THR A 171 0.31 2.69 -22.33
C THR A 171 1.51 3.15 -21.51
N ARG A 172 1.84 2.45 -20.42
CA ARG A 172 2.94 2.82 -19.54
C ARG A 172 4.30 2.54 -20.16
N GLU A 173 4.49 1.38 -20.78
CA GLU A 173 5.74 1.05 -21.48
C GLU A 173 6.07 2.10 -22.55
N LYS A 174 5.07 2.50 -23.34
CA LYS A 174 5.20 3.57 -24.35
C LYS A 174 5.61 4.90 -23.73
N PHE A 175 4.99 5.27 -22.60
CA PHE A 175 5.33 6.50 -21.88
C PHE A 175 6.77 6.49 -21.38
N VAL A 176 7.21 5.44 -20.69
CA VAL A 176 8.58 5.34 -20.16
C VAL A 176 9.61 5.38 -21.28
N LYS A 177 9.35 4.66 -22.38
CA LYS A 177 10.19 4.69 -23.58
C LYS A 177 10.30 6.09 -24.19
N ALA A 178 9.19 6.85 -24.22
CA ALA A 178 9.19 8.23 -24.70
C ALA A 178 9.92 9.17 -23.73
N ALA A 179 9.71 9.02 -22.42
CA ALA A 179 10.31 9.85 -21.38
C ALA A 179 11.84 9.81 -21.38
N GLY A 180 12.44 8.64 -21.63
CA GLY A 180 13.89 8.50 -21.79
C GLY A 180 14.47 9.22 -23.02
N THR A 181 13.63 9.65 -23.96
CA THR A 181 14.04 10.36 -25.20
C THR A 181 13.61 11.83 -25.23
N ARG A 182 12.60 12.22 -24.45
CA ARG A 182 12.04 13.58 -24.35
C ARG A 182 11.25 13.68 -23.05
N TYR A 183 11.46 14.71 -22.23
CA TYR A 183 10.61 14.97 -21.06
C TYR A 183 9.18 15.30 -21.54
N PRO A 184 8.18 14.41 -21.40
CA PRO A 184 6.86 14.65 -21.97
C PRO A 184 6.10 15.63 -21.08
N ALA A 185 5.27 16.47 -21.69
CA ALA A 185 4.53 17.54 -21.03
C ALA A 185 3.50 17.09 -19.97
N ASP A 186 3.38 15.78 -19.69
CA ASP A 186 2.31 15.25 -18.84
C ASP A 186 2.70 14.05 -17.95
N SER A 187 3.84 14.10 -17.25
CA SER A 187 4.25 13.02 -16.33
C SER A 187 3.28 12.82 -15.16
N ARG A 188 2.65 13.90 -14.67
CA ARG A 188 1.73 13.88 -13.53
C ARG A 188 0.46 13.09 -13.83
N THR A 189 -0.13 13.27 -15.01
CA THR A 189 -1.31 12.51 -15.42
C THR A 189 -1.00 11.03 -15.53
N HIS A 190 0.18 10.66 -16.04
CA HIS A 190 0.57 9.24 -16.11
C HIS A 190 0.75 8.62 -14.73
N ILE A 191 1.38 9.30 -13.78
CA ILE A 191 1.50 8.82 -12.38
C ILE A 191 0.11 8.70 -11.74
N ALA A 192 -0.76 9.69 -11.93
CA ALA A 192 -2.12 9.63 -11.42
C ALA A 192 -2.90 8.44 -12.00
N MET A 193 -2.78 8.19 -13.32
CA MET A 193 -3.38 7.03 -13.97
C MET A 193 -2.85 5.71 -13.39
N GLU A 194 -1.54 5.60 -13.18
CA GLU A 194 -0.95 4.40 -12.57
C GLU A 194 -1.49 4.13 -11.17
N ILE A 195 -1.60 5.16 -10.33
CA ILE A 195 -2.16 5.05 -8.99
C ILE A 195 -3.58 4.49 -9.03
N PHE A 196 -4.43 5.01 -9.94
CA PHE A 196 -5.79 4.50 -10.11
C PHE A 196 -5.83 3.08 -10.65
N LEU A 197 -5.00 2.74 -11.64
CA LEU A 197 -5.00 1.40 -12.22
C LEU A 197 -4.48 0.36 -11.21
N LEU A 198 -3.46 0.69 -10.42
CA LEU A 198 -2.99 -0.14 -9.32
C LEU A 198 -4.07 -0.35 -8.25
N SER A 199 -4.77 0.70 -7.84
CA SER A 199 -5.82 0.59 -6.80
C SER A 199 -7.03 -0.24 -7.24
N LEU A 200 -7.22 -0.43 -8.55
CA LEU A 200 -8.28 -1.23 -9.15
C LEU A 200 -7.92 -2.72 -9.34
N THR A 201 -6.68 -3.11 -9.05
CA THR A 201 -6.25 -4.52 -9.09
C THR A 201 -6.82 -5.32 -7.91
N ASP A 202 -6.74 -6.65 -7.95
CA ASP A 202 -7.27 -7.53 -6.89
C ASP A 202 -6.25 -7.77 -5.75
N TYR A 203 -4.97 -7.51 -6.05
CA TYR A 203 -3.86 -7.63 -5.11
C TYR A 203 -2.71 -6.75 -5.59
N ILE A 204 -2.01 -6.07 -4.69
CA ILE A 204 -0.85 -5.22 -5.04
C ILE A 204 0.44 -5.85 -4.52
N VAL A 205 1.46 -5.97 -5.36
CA VAL A 205 2.84 -6.31 -4.97
C VAL A 205 3.75 -5.13 -5.30
N CYS A 206 4.40 -4.56 -4.29
CA CYS A 206 5.19 -3.35 -4.48
C CYS A 206 6.24 -3.11 -3.38
N THR A 207 6.90 -1.95 -3.45
CA THR A 207 7.63 -1.34 -2.33
C THR A 207 6.77 -0.26 -1.65
N LEU A 208 6.47 -0.41 -0.35
CA LEU A 208 5.68 0.56 0.41
C LEU A 208 6.50 1.75 0.88
N SER A 209 7.82 1.75 0.70
CA SER A 209 8.60 2.99 0.69
C SER A 209 8.13 3.94 -0.42
N SER A 210 7.41 3.47 -1.44
CA SER A 210 6.96 4.28 -2.57
C SER A 210 5.61 4.94 -2.30
N ASN A 211 5.59 6.28 -2.31
CA ASN A 211 4.35 7.07 -2.23
C ASN A 211 3.29 6.62 -3.25
N VAL A 212 3.69 6.29 -4.48
CA VAL A 212 2.78 5.80 -5.52
C VAL A 212 2.06 4.53 -5.07
N CYS A 213 2.79 3.58 -4.48
CA CYS A 213 2.17 2.35 -3.99
C CYS A 213 1.28 2.60 -2.76
N ARG A 214 1.74 3.41 -1.81
CA ARG A 214 0.95 3.74 -0.61
C ARG A 214 -0.39 4.37 -0.97
N VAL A 215 -0.41 5.35 -1.87
CA VAL A 215 -1.65 6.00 -2.31
C VAL A 215 -2.54 5.02 -3.10
N ALA A 216 -1.97 4.15 -3.94
CA ALA A 216 -2.75 3.12 -4.63
C ALA A 216 -3.40 2.14 -3.64
N TYR A 217 -2.67 1.71 -2.61
CA TYR A 217 -3.16 0.85 -1.53
C TYR A 217 -4.21 1.55 -0.66
N GLU A 218 -4.03 2.83 -0.33
CA GLU A 218 -5.03 3.65 0.36
C GLU A 218 -6.33 3.75 -0.44
N LEU A 219 -6.25 4.05 -1.74
CA LEU A 219 -7.42 4.09 -2.63
C LEU A 219 -8.08 2.73 -2.80
N MET A 220 -7.33 1.63 -2.76
CA MET A 220 -7.89 0.28 -2.80
C MET A 220 -8.86 0.05 -1.63
N GLN A 221 -8.59 0.64 -0.45
CA GLN A 221 -9.48 0.52 0.72
C GLN A 221 -10.87 1.15 0.50
N THR A 222 -11.03 2.04 -0.48
CA THR A 222 -12.34 2.65 -0.77
C THR A 222 -13.25 1.72 -1.56
N ARG A 223 -12.74 0.58 -2.05
CA ARG A 223 -13.49 -0.43 -2.82
C ARG A 223 -14.17 -1.46 -1.92
N HIS A 224 -14.54 -1.09 -0.71
CA HIS A 224 -15.19 -1.95 0.29
C HIS A 224 -16.43 -2.70 -0.21
N ASN A 225 -17.20 -2.11 -1.13
CA ASN A 225 -18.36 -2.79 -1.75
C ASN A 225 -17.98 -3.86 -2.79
N GLU A 226 -16.72 -3.90 -3.24
CA GLU A 226 -16.24 -4.79 -4.28
C GLU A 226 -15.36 -5.91 -3.73
N ILE A 227 -14.45 -5.56 -2.82
CA ILE A 227 -13.41 -6.47 -2.31
C ILE A 227 -13.42 -6.59 -0.78
N GLY A 228 -14.40 -5.98 -0.10
CA GLY A 228 -14.51 -6.03 1.36
C GLY A 228 -13.37 -5.30 2.06
N ASP A 229 -12.85 -5.89 3.14
CA ASP A 229 -11.65 -5.41 3.82
C ASP A 229 -10.41 -5.72 2.96
N ALA A 230 -9.80 -4.67 2.42
CA ALA A 230 -8.62 -4.77 1.55
C ALA A 230 -7.30 -4.57 2.30
N SER A 231 -7.30 -4.63 3.63
CA SER A 231 -6.11 -4.38 4.44
C SER A 231 -4.97 -5.35 4.14
N ASP A 232 -5.29 -6.62 3.84
CA ASP A 232 -4.31 -7.66 3.53
C ASP A 232 -4.09 -7.87 2.02
N LEU A 233 -4.73 -7.06 1.15
CA LEU A 233 -4.61 -7.17 -0.30
C LEU A 233 -3.37 -6.45 -0.87
N VAL A 234 -2.32 -6.33 -0.05
CA VAL A 234 -1.02 -5.78 -0.45
C VAL A 234 0.12 -6.64 0.10
N GLN A 235 1.08 -6.94 -0.76
CA GLN A 235 2.39 -7.46 -0.40
C GLN A 235 3.46 -6.40 -0.63
N THR A 236 4.31 -6.24 0.37
CA THR A 236 5.48 -5.39 0.30
C THR A 236 6.77 -6.20 0.43
N ILE A 237 7.80 -5.82 -0.32
CA ILE A 237 9.12 -6.45 -0.27
C ILE A 237 10.18 -5.64 0.50
N ASP A 238 9.83 -4.46 1.01
CA ASP A 238 10.76 -3.57 1.72
C ASP A 238 10.29 -3.23 3.14
N THR A 239 9.27 -2.41 3.29
CA THR A 239 8.85 -1.84 4.58
C THR A 239 7.35 -1.94 4.77
N SER A 240 6.90 -1.88 6.01
CA SER A 240 5.49 -1.81 6.34
C SER A 240 4.84 -0.52 5.84
N TYR A 241 3.51 -0.48 5.81
CA TYR A 241 2.80 0.78 5.58
C TYR A 241 3.14 1.81 6.66
N PHE A 242 3.39 3.04 6.23
CA PHE A 242 3.69 4.16 7.13
C PHE A 242 3.29 5.50 6.49
N TRP A 243 3.18 6.52 7.34
CA TRP A 243 3.01 7.91 6.93
C TRP A 243 4.22 8.70 7.45
N ASP A 244 5.01 9.30 6.54
CA ASP A 244 6.33 9.90 6.85
C ASP A 244 6.31 10.89 8.03
N SER A 245 5.23 11.65 8.18
CA SER A 245 5.04 12.63 9.26
C SER A 245 3.95 12.22 10.26
N GLY A 246 3.62 10.93 10.29
CA GLY A 246 2.57 10.37 11.14
C GLY A 246 3.05 10.10 12.55
N GLN A 247 2.10 9.90 13.45
CA GLN A 247 2.35 9.35 14.77
C GLN A 247 3.02 7.97 14.65
N THR A 248 3.92 7.67 15.59
CA THR A 248 4.56 6.37 15.67
C THR A 248 3.50 5.29 15.96
N ILE A 249 3.54 4.21 15.17
CA ILE A 249 2.69 3.05 15.37
C ILE A 249 3.12 2.36 16.68
N LYS A 250 2.14 1.99 17.51
CA LYS A 250 2.38 1.32 18.78
C LYS A 250 1.94 -0.14 18.69
N CYS A 251 2.68 -1.02 19.34
CA CYS A 251 2.32 -2.42 19.50
C CYS A 251 2.21 -2.77 20.98
N GLN A 252 1.20 -3.55 21.34
CA GLN A 252 1.04 -4.11 22.69
C GLN A 252 1.44 -5.58 22.71
N MET A 253 2.34 -5.95 23.60
CA MET A 253 2.84 -7.32 23.73
C MET A 253 1.71 -8.26 24.18
N VAL A 254 1.54 -9.40 23.50
CA VAL A 254 0.58 -10.45 23.88
C VAL A 254 1.24 -11.62 24.60
N GLN A 255 2.55 -11.72 24.52
CA GLN A 255 3.37 -12.74 25.18
C GLN A 255 4.60 -12.08 25.83
N ASP A 256 5.10 -12.69 26.90
CA ASP A 256 6.37 -12.31 27.54
C ASP A 256 7.56 -12.63 26.62
N GLU A 257 8.57 -11.76 26.68
CA GLU A 257 9.87 -11.96 26.01
C GLU A 257 10.98 -11.69 27.04
N GLU A 258 11.34 -12.74 27.76
CA GLU A 258 12.29 -12.69 28.88
C GLU A 258 13.68 -12.19 28.46
N SER A 259 14.15 -12.57 27.27
CA SER A 259 15.47 -12.14 26.76
C SER A 259 15.55 -10.62 26.61
N LEU A 260 14.39 -9.99 26.42
CA LEU A 260 14.24 -8.55 26.34
C LEU A 260 13.55 -7.99 27.58
N ASN A 261 13.27 -8.72 28.66
CA ASN A 261 12.56 -8.18 29.82
C ASN A 261 11.30 -7.36 29.42
N LEU A 262 10.51 -7.91 28.50
CA LEU A 262 9.20 -7.39 28.09
C LEU A 262 8.13 -8.34 28.58
N HIS A 263 7.05 -7.79 29.10
CA HIS A 263 5.93 -8.56 29.63
C HIS A 263 4.68 -8.32 28.80
N ARG A 264 3.77 -9.29 28.84
CA ARG A 264 2.43 -9.15 28.26
C ARG A 264 1.77 -7.87 28.78
N GLY A 265 1.28 -7.07 27.83
CA GLY A 265 0.67 -5.78 28.09
C GLY A 265 1.61 -4.58 27.95
N ASP A 266 2.94 -4.79 27.91
CA ASP A 266 3.89 -3.72 27.61
C ASP A 266 3.63 -3.13 26.21
N VAL A 267 3.86 -1.83 26.07
CA VAL A 267 3.68 -1.10 24.80
C VAL A 267 5.03 -0.65 24.26
N VAL A 268 5.26 -0.94 22.99
CA VAL A 268 6.50 -0.64 22.27
C VAL A 268 6.19 0.17 21.01
N ASP A 269 7.12 1.03 20.59
CA ASP A 269 7.03 1.70 19.30
C ASP A 269 7.46 0.72 18.20
N VAL A 270 6.74 0.69 17.09
CA VAL A 270 7.20 0.06 15.85
C VAL A 270 8.07 1.09 15.11
N TRP A 271 9.36 0.77 14.94
CA TRP A 271 10.35 1.70 14.43
C TRP A 271 10.62 1.52 12.93
N SER A 272 10.91 0.29 12.49
CA SER A 272 11.27 0.00 11.10
C SER A 272 10.94 -1.46 10.73
N GLY A 273 10.98 -1.80 9.44
CA GLY A 273 10.86 -3.17 8.96
C GLY A 273 9.47 -3.58 8.46
N ASN A 274 9.28 -4.87 8.24
CA ASN A 274 8.11 -5.44 7.58
C ASN A 274 7.27 -6.23 8.58
N LEU A 275 6.08 -5.73 8.92
CA LEU A 275 5.11 -6.32 9.83
C LEU A 275 4.64 -7.72 9.38
N ASN A 276 4.91 -8.10 8.12
CA ASN A 276 4.61 -9.43 7.59
C ASN A 276 5.81 -10.41 7.68
N ALA A 277 6.98 -9.95 8.16
CA ALA A 277 8.19 -10.76 8.29
C ALA A 277 8.86 -10.57 9.66
N ALA A 278 9.46 -9.40 9.87
CA ALA A 278 10.06 -8.98 11.14
C ALA A 278 10.16 -7.45 11.15
N PHE A 279 9.95 -6.85 12.32
CA PHE A 279 10.10 -5.41 12.50
C PHE A 279 10.99 -5.10 13.70
N GLU A 280 11.61 -3.94 13.66
CA GLU A 280 12.39 -3.40 14.75
C GLU A 280 11.46 -2.59 15.65
N SER A 281 11.47 -2.91 16.93
CA SER A 281 10.74 -2.16 17.95
C SER A 281 11.68 -1.35 18.82
N ARG A 282 11.18 -0.21 19.29
CA ARG A 282 11.90 0.70 20.18
C ARG A 282 11.13 0.83 21.49
N ARG A 283 11.82 0.59 22.60
CA ARG A 283 11.22 0.81 23.93
C ARG A 283 11.00 2.29 24.21
N LEU A 284 9.83 2.60 24.78
CA LEU A 284 9.51 3.95 25.24
C LEU A 284 10.43 4.45 26.36
N ARG A 285 10.85 3.56 27.27
CA ARG A 285 11.52 3.96 28.53
C ARG A 285 13.02 4.25 28.37
N ASN A 286 13.74 3.42 27.64
CA ASN A 286 15.21 3.48 27.50
C ASN A 286 15.69 3.61 26.05
N LYS A 287 14.77 3.71 25.08
CA LYS A 287 15.04 3.85 23.64
C LYS A 287 15.91 2.72 23.04
N THR A 288 15.96 1.55 23.67
CA THR A 288 16.67 0.39 23.10
C THR A 288 15.88 -0.20 21.94
N HIS A 289 16.59 -0.58 20.90
CA HIS A 289 16.08 -1.21 19.69
C HIS A 289 16.24 -2.73 19.74
N PHE A 290 15.28 -3.48 19.20
CA PHE A 290 15.31 -4.94 19.13
C PHE A 290 14.39 -5.46 18.03
N LEU A 291 14.65 -6.67 17.54
CA LEU A 291 13.85 -7.30 16.50
C LEU A 291 12.70 -8.11 17.13
N ASP A 292 11.47 -7.82 16.73
CA ASP A 292 10.28 -8.54 17.19
C ASP A 292 9.69 -9.41 16.08
N PRO A 293 9.36 -10.67 16.38
CA PRO A 293 8.46 -11.46 15.56
C PRO A 293 7.05 -10.87 15.58
N PRO A 294 6.39 -10.67 14.43
CA PRO A 294 5.12 -9.94 14.40
C PRO A 294 3.96 -10.58 15.18
N TYR A 295 3.99 -11.89 15.38
CA TYR A 295 2.96 -12.61 16.13
C TYR A 295 2.98 -12.32 17.65
N LYS A 296 4.03 -11.69 18.19
CA LYS A 296 4.18 -11.44 19.64
C LYS A 296 3.49 -10.18 20.13
N CYS A 297 2.94 -9.36 19.24
CA CYS A 297 2.28 -8.12 19.62
C CYS A 297 1.07 -7.83 18.73
N VAL A 298 0.17 -6.97 19.24
CA VAL A 298 -1.01 -6.50 18.52
C VAL A 298 -0.90 -4.98 18.32
N LEU A 299 -1.06 -4.54 17.08
CA LEU A 299 -0.98 -3.12 16.72
C LEU A 299 -2.12 -2.34 17.38
N GLN A 300 -1.79 -1.22 18.01
CA GLN A 300 -2.77 -0.31 18.56
C GLN A 300 -3.23 0.68 17.50
N THR A 301 -4.55 0.81 17.34
CA THR A 301 -5.13 1.89 16.55
C THR A 301 -5.14 3.16 17.38
N LEU A 302 -4.54 4.22 16.84
CA LEU A 302 -4.57 5.54 17.46
C LEU A 302 -5.93 6.18 17.21
N VAL A 303 -6.46 6.86 18.22
CA VAL A 303 -7.77 7.52 18.15
C VAL A 303 -7.59 8.99 18.46
N GLY A 304 -7.98 9.84 17.50
CA GLY A 304 -7.85 11.29 17.53
C GLY A 304 -9.09 11.99 18.06
#